data_AF-A0A7U2EW39-F1
#
_entry.id   AF-A0A7U2EW39-F1
#
_cell.length_a   1.000
_cell.length_b   1.000
_cell.length_c   1.000
_cell.angle_alpha   90.00
_cell.angle_beta   90.00
_cell.angle_gamma   90.00
#
_symmetry.space_group_name_H-M   'P 1'
#
loop_
_entity.id
_entity.type
_entity.pdbx_description
1 polymer ?
#
loop_
_entity_poly.entity_id
_entity_poly.type
_entity_poly.pdbx_seq_one_letter_code
_entity_poly.pdbx_strand_id
1 'polypeptide(L)'
;MVGHAFKYLHCPRIPPSIYVKVKSQTTAALRTIFAHVVVPTEMPAKEDFGDIDFLVSSALHFPHSNNAKNFDWEGCVSRIKSTLNTSHGRRGFKNPGCMYFAIRVPDTEDYYWVQVDVKVCFKPDMFEWETFELNYASNSKMIGSMVKPLGLTIDPKGLHVRVDEIEATNFLGSMVWVSKDPRDVLRITGLDRRIVDAGFKTKEEIYGYFTGSWLFNPAHFAARLGEEQYFCRLEDRSPHWTYFIKEWVPKHYPGYCFGQDEPIRSVSCEYNESQVSLELHEWYKRTRACVREKVFIMFPHIPSGYYTKRAAHVKEQEEHRLRAIIMAALPVGEIGWKDEFHKPQIKIKQPEPVEPRTSEFKPTAAGELTPSLTPIEDVRNKELHLSDFVLPVSTSLPPSPWNVPLFLDPLPRDPPILCMPHLPPANMSPEAKLLCLARWTLFDPIHGAPYLISLPRDKDFQMNWAGAKYLGVSDQILVE
;
A
#
# COMPACT_ATOMS: atom_id res chain seq x y z
N MET A 1 -20.27 16.01 -14.91
CA MET A 1 -19.35 17.15 -14.69
C MET A 1 -20.23 18.35 -14.33
N VAL A 2 -19.84 19.63 -14.41
CA VAL A 2 -20.82 20.73 -14.21
C VAL A 2 -20.86 21.54 -15.50
N GLY A 3 -22.08 21.75 -16.03
CA GLY A 3 -22.44 22.39 -17.30
C GLY A 3 -22.02 23.87 -17.47
N HIS A 4 -20.74 24.18 -17.33
CA HIS A 4 -20.17 25.52 -17.53
C HIS A 4 -18.91 25.51 -18.40
N ALA A 5 -18.78 24.54 -19.31
CA ALA A 5 -17.63 24.49 -20.21
C ALA A 5 -17.61 25.63 -21.22
N PHE A 6 -18.78 26.21 -21.54
CA PHE A 6 -18.96 27.26 -22.55
C PHE A 6 -19.64 28.50 -21.97
N LYS A 7 -18.89 29.34 -21.23
CA LYS A 7 -19.42 30.56 -20.60
C LYS A 7 -19.99 31.60 -21.59
N TYR A 8 -19.61 31.51 -22.86
CA TYR A 8 -20.01 32.45 -23.91
C TYR A 8 -21.21 31.95 -24.74
N LEU A 9 -21.74 30.76 -24.45
CA LEU A 9 -22.90 30.19 -25.11
C LEU A 9 -24.08 30.11 -24.15
N HIS A 10 -25.29 30.27 -24.70
CA HIS A 10 -26.52 30.03 -23.95
C HIS A 10 -26.78 28.52 -23.86
N CYS A 11 -26.40 27.91 -22.74
CA CYS A 11 -26.62 26.49 -22.43
C CYS A 11 -27.58 26.35 -21.23
N PRO A 12 -28.90 26.48 -21.43
CA PRO A 12 -29.89 26.35 -20.36
C PRO A 12 -30.01 24.89 -19.89
N ARG A 13 -30.78 24.67 -18.82
CA ARG A 13 -31.16 23.32 -18.39
C ARG A 13 -31.93 22.61 -19.50
N ILE A 14 -31.63 21.33 -19.69
CA ILE A 14 -32.07 20.51 -20.83
C ILE A 14 -33.32 19.70 -20.42
N PRO A 15 -34.47 19.85 -21.10
CA PRO A 15 -35.63 19.00 -20.87
C PRO A 15 -35.39 17.53 -21.25
N PRO A 16 -36.09 16.55 -20.64
CA PRO A 16 -35.86 15.12 -20.89
C PRO A 16 -35.99 14.71 -22.36
N SER A 17 -36.95 15.27 -23.10
CA SER A 17 -37.15 14.97 -24.53
C SER A 17 -35.96 15.38 -25.39
N ILE A 18 -35.40 16.57 -25.14
CA ILE A 18 -34.21 17.10 -25.82
C ILE A 18 -32.97 16.30 -25.40
N TYR A 19 -32.83 15.99 -24.10
CA TYR A 19 -31.75 15.17 -23.59
C TYR A 19 -31.69 13.81 -24.31
N VAL A 20 -32.82 13.11 -24.43
CA VAL A 20 -32.89 11.82 -25.13
C VAL A 20 -32.52 11.95 -26.62
N LYS A 21 -33.02 12.98 -27.30
CA LYS A 21 -32.70 13.25 -28.72
C LYS A 21 -31.21 13.49 -28.93
N VAL A 22 -30.62 14.42 -28.17
CA VAL A 22 -29.20 14.78 -28.29
C VAL A 22 -28.30 13.63 -27.84
N LYS A 23 -28.67 12.90 -26.78
CA LYS A 23 -27.99 11.69 -26.35
C LYS A 23 -27.94 10.64 -27.46
N SER A 24 -29.06 10.38 -28.14
CA SER A 24 -29.12 9.40 -29.23
C SER A 24 -28.25 9.81 -30.42
N GLN A 25 -28.39 11.05 -30.89
CA GLN A 25 -27.59 11.61 -31.98
C GLN A 25 -26.09 11.56 -31.67
N THR A 26 -25.71 11.98 -30.46
CA THR A 26 -24.31 12.01 -30.02
C THR A 26 -23.75 10.60 -29.85
N THR A 27 -24.55 9.66 -29.33
CA THR A 27 -24.14 8.25 -29.24
C THR A 27 -23.83 7.67 -30.62
N ALA A 28 -24.69 7.93 -31.61
CA ALA A 28 -24.47 7.47 -32.98
C ALA A 28 -23.19 8.07 -33.58
N ALA A 29 -22.97 9.38 -33.39
CA ALA A 29 -21.76 10.06 -33.85
C ALA A 29 -20.49 9.53 -33.18
N LEU A 30 -20.48 9.35 -31.85
CA LEU A 30 -19.29 8.88 -31.14
C LEU A 30 -18.94 7.43 -31.48
N ARG A 31 -19.93 6.59 -31.81
CA ARG A 31 -19.69 5.19 -32.22
C ARG A 31 -18.97 5.05 -33.57
N THR A 32 -18.93 6.09 -34.40
CA THR A 32 -18.11 6.08 -35.62
C THR A 32 -16.63 6.35 -35.33
N ILE A 33 -16.31 6.87 -34.14
CA ILE A 33 -14.96 7.31 -33.73
C ILE A 33 -14.38 6.39 -32.65
N PHE A 34 -15.21 5.81 -31.79
CA PHE A 34 -14.81 4.99 -30.65
C PHE A 34 -15.50 3.63 -30.67
N ALA A 35 -14.77 2.57 -30.31
CA ALA A 35 -15.34 1.22 -30.21
C ALA A 35 -16.28 1.08 -28.99
N HIS A 36 -15.96 1.77 -27.90
CA HIS A 36 -16.77 1.75 -26.68
C HIS A 36 -17.33 3.15 -26.41
N VAL A 37 -18.64 3.24 -26.27
CA VAL A 37 -19.37 4.48 -25.98
C VAL A 37 -20.50 4.15 -25.02
N VAL A 38 -20.51 4.81 -23.87
CA VAL A 38 -21.60 4.70 -22.88
C VAL A 38 -21.92 6.08 -22.33
N VAL A 39 -23.19 6.29 -22.01
CA VAL A 39 -23.62 7.40 -21.16
C VAL A 39 -23.89 6.79 -19.79
N PRO A 40 -23.07 7.09 -18.77
CA PRO A 40 -23.31 6.63 -17.41
C PRO A 40 -24.75 6.90 -16.98
N THR A 41 -25.32 5.99 -16.22
CA THR A 41 -26.72 6.09 -15.80
C THR A 41 -26.90 7.32 -14.90
N GLU A 42 -27.87 8.17 -15.20
CA GLU A 42 -28.17 9.35 -14.40
C GLU A 42 -29.00 9.03 -13.16
N MET A 43 -29.07 9.98 -12.22
CA MET A 43 -30.06 9.88 -11.14
C MET A 43 -31.48 9.88 -11.71
N PRO A 44 -32.36 8.96 -11.29
CA PRO A 44 -33.74 8.88 -11.75
C PRO A 44 -34.56 10.10 -11.31
N ALA A 45 -35.68 10.33 -12.00
CA ALA A 45 -36.60 11.43 -11.73
C ALA A 45 -35.91 12.82 -11.70
N LYS A 46 -34.93 13.03 -12.60
CA LYS A 46 -34.45 14.37 -12.93
C LYS A 46 -35.46 15.05 -13.85
N GLU A 47 -35.90 16.23 -13.46
CA GLU A 47 -36.79 17.07 -14.28
C GLU A 47 -36.04 17.73 -15.44
N ASP A 48 -34.74 17.98 -15.26
CA ASP A 48 -33.87 18.55 -16.27
C ASP A 48 -32.40 18.09 -16.11
N PHE A 49 -31.57 18.40 -17.11
CA PHE A 49 -30.15 18.04 -17.17
C PHE A 49 -29.28 19.28 -17.44
N GLY A 50 -28.02 19.25 -17.03
CA GLY A 50 -27.08 20.36 -17.28
C GLY A 50 -26.22 20.13 -18.51
N ASP A 51 -25.81 18.89 -18.69
CA ASP A 51 -24.91 18.38 -19.70
C ASP A 51 -25.28 16.91 -20.00
N ILE A 52 -24.65 16.35 -21.04
CA ILE A 52 -24.66 14.91 -21.32
C ILE A 52 -23.24 14.39 -21.18
N ASP A 53 -22.99 13.62 -20.12
CA ASP A 53 -21.70 12.99 -19.84
C ASP A 53 -21.57 11.67 -20.62
N PHE A 54 -20.55 11.54 -21.45
CA PHE A 54 -20.16 10.33 -22.17
C PHE A 54 -18.83 9.80 -21.64
N LEU A 55 -18.73 8.48 -21.54
CA LEU A 55 -17.47 7.76 -21.39
C LEU A 55 -17.18 7.00 -22.69
N VAL A 56 -15.99 7.19 -23.22
CA VAL A 56 -15.54 6.57 -24.47
C VAL A 56 -14.20 5.87 -24.32
N SER A 57 -13.95 4.82 -25.10
CA SER A 57 -12.65 4.15 -25.15
C SER A 57 -12.38 3.55 -26.53
N SER A 58 -11.11 3.19 -26.77
CA SER A 58 -10.63 2.57 -28.02
C SER A 58 -10.94 3.43 -29.24
N ALA A 59 -10.20 4.52 -29.42
CA ALA A 59 -10.34 5.42 -30.57
C ALA A 59 -9.93 4.72 -31.87
N LEU A 60 -10.90 4.50 -32.78
CA LEU A 60 -10.76 3.66 -33.97
C LEU A 60 -9.72 4.19 -34.96
N HIS A 61 -9.62 5.51 -35.08
CA HIS A 61 -8.70 6.17 -36.00
C HIS A 61 -7.34 6.49 -35.38
N PHE A 62 -7.13 6.19 -34.10
CA PHE A 62 -5.93 6.55 -33.34
C PHE A 62 -5.46 5.38 -32.46
N PRO A 63 -5.07 4.22 -33.05
CA PRO A 63 -4.82 2.99 -32.31
C PRO A 63 -3.63 3.07 -31.34
N HIS A 64 -2.72 4.02 -31.53
CA HIS A 64 -1.55 4.22 -30.68
C HIS A 64 -1.81 5.18 -29.49
N SER A 65 -3.01 5.76 -29.39
CA SER A 65 -3.38 6.72 -28.36
C SER A 65 -3.89 6.06 -27.08
N ASN A 66 -2.95 5.50 -26.30
CA ASN A 66 -3.23 4.71 -25.09
C ASN A 66 -3.07 5.47 -23.76
N ASN A 67 -2.78 6.76 -23.78
CA ASN A 67 -2.73 7.62 -22.59
C ASN A 67 -2.95 9.10 -22.95
N ALA A 68 -3.14 9.95 -21.93
CA ALA A 68 -3.44 11.36 -22.15
C ALA A 68 -2.34 12.17 -22.86
N LYS A 69 -1.08 11.70 -22.86
CA LYS A 69 0.07 12.39 -23.47
C LYS A 69 0.18 12.09 -24.96
N ASN A 70 -0.12 10.87 -25.39
CA ASN A 70 -0.05 10.45 -26.81
C ASN A 70 -1.40 10.41 -27.52
N PHE A 71 -2.47 10.85 -26.86
CA PHE A 71 -3.78 10.96 -27.47
C PHE A 71 -3.83 12.14 -28.44
N ASP A 72 -4.28 11.89 -29.68
CA ASP A 72 -4.50 12.95 -30.69
C ASP A 72 -5.77 13.74 -30.36
N TRP A 73 -5.62 14.69 -29.44
CA TRP A 73 -6.72 15.54 -28.98
C TRP A 73 -7.26 16.44 -30.09
N GLU A 74 -6.40 16.99 -30.93
CA GLU A 74 -6.80 17.93 -31.98
C GLU A 74 -7.56 17.21 -33.09
N GLY A 75 -6.99 16.11 -33.60
CA GLY A 75 -7.65 15.28 -34.60
C GLY A 75 -8.96 14.68 -34.08
N CYS A 76 -9.00 14.22 -32.83
CA CYS A 76 -10.23 13.70 -32.24
C CYS A 76 -11.31 14.79 -32.07
N VAL A 77 -10.96 15.97 -31.55
CA VAL A 77 -11.90 17.10 -31.42
C VAL A 77 -12.42 17.51 -32.80
N SER A 78 -11.56 17.60 -33.81
CA SER A 78 -11.94 17.95 -35.18
C SER A 78 -12.94 16.94 -35.77
N ARG A 79 -12.68 15.63 -35.62
CA ARG A 79 -13.59 14.58 -36.08
C ARG A 79 -14.94 14.60 -35.37
N ILE A 80 -14.95 14.79 -34.05
CA ILE A 80 -16.21 14.86 -33.29
C ILE A 80 -17.01 16.10 -33.72
N LYS A 81 -16.37 17.27 -33.87
CA LYS A 81 -17.01 18.49 -34.39
C LYS A 81 -17.67 18.27 -35.75
N SER A 82 -16.94 17.65 -36.68
CA SER A 82 -17.43 17.34 -38.02
C SER A 82 -18.62 16.39 -37.98
N THR A 83 -18.55 15.32 -37.18
CA THR A 83 -19.62 14.32 -37.09
C THR A 83 -20.88 14.85 -36.40
N LEU A 84 -20.71 15.73 -35.40
CA LEU A 84 -21.83 16.38 -34.69
C LEU A 84 -22.33 17.65 -35.40
N ASN A 85 -21.70 18.06 -36.50
CA ASN A 85 -21.97 19.31 -37.21
C ASN A 85 -21.99 20.54 -36.27
N THR A 86 -20.95 20.67 -35.45
CA THR A 86 -20.79 21.82 -34.54
C THR A 86 -19.43 22.51 -34.71
N SER A 87 -19.43 23.83 -34.62
CA SER A 87 -18.21 24.64 -34.55
C SER A 87 -17.60 24.64 -33.13
N HIS A 88 -18.39 24.29 -32.10
CA HIS A 88 -18.02 24.43 -30.70
C HIS A 88 -17.55 23.11 -30.10
N GLY A 89 -16.25 23.05 -29.79
CA GLY A 89 -15.62 21.86 -29.24
C GLY A 89 -14.16 22.09 -28.90
N ARG A 90 -13.68 21.50 -27.80
CA ARG A 90 -12.30 21.65 -27.32
C ARG A 90 -11.92 20.58 -26.31
N ARG A 91 -10.62 20.38 -26.09
CA ARG A 91 -10.10 19.66 -24.92
C ARG A 91 -10.36 20.46 -23.64
N GLY A 92 -10.63 19.74 -22.55
CA GLY A 92 -10.70 20.32 -21.22
C GLY A 92 -9.34 20.75 -20.69
N PHE A 93 -9.26 21.97 -20.16
CA PHE A 93 -8.04 22.49 -19.52
C PHE A 93 -7.89 21.96 -18.08
N LYS A 94 -8.99 22.01 -17.30
CA LYS A 94 -9.01 21.53 -15.90
C LYS A 94 -9.11 20.01 -15.80
N ASN A 95 -9.74 19.38 -16.78
CA ASN A 95 -9.91 17.93 -16.87
C ASN A 95 -9.28 17.44 -18.18
N PRO A 96 -7.96 17.18 -18.20
CA PRO A 96 -7.22 16.91 -19.43
C PRO A 96 -7.59 15.59 -20.10
N GLY A 97 -8.37 14.73 -19.44
CA GLY A 97 -8.97 13.51 -19.99
C GLY A 97 -10.36 13.70 -20.60
N CYS A 98 -10.90 14.93 -20.60
CA CYS A 98 -12.22 15.23 -21.13
C CYS A 98 -12.14 16.16 -22.36
N MET A 99 -13.11 16.03 -23.24
CA MET A 99 -13.42 16.97 -24.31
C MET A 99 -14.83 17.52 -24.07
N TYR A 100 -15.07 18.75 -24.49
CA TYR A 100 -16.33 19.45 -24.31
C TYR A 100 -16.84 19.90 -25.67
N PHE A 101 -18.13 19.73 -25.92
CA PHE A 101 -18.82 20.13 -27.15
C PHE A 101 -20.12 20.84 -26.80
N ALA A 102 -20.57 21.73 -27.70
CA ALA A 102 -21.87 22.36 -27.60
C ALA A 102 -22.66 22.06 -28.87
N ILE A 103 -23.75 21.33 -28.74
CA ILE A 103 -24.59 20.88 -29.85
C ILE A 103 -25.80 21.82 -29.93
N ARG A 104 -25.97 22.46 -31.09
CA ARG A 104 -27.15 23.29 -31.34
C ARG A 104 -28.37 22.41 -31.44
N VAL A 105 -29.45 22.76 -30.74
CA VAL A 105 -30.74 22.09 -30.90
C VAL A 105 -31.40 22.62 -32.18
N PRO A 106 -31.72 21.76 -33.17
CA PRO A 106 -32.46 22.20 -34.36
C PRO A 106 -33.89 22.56 -34.01
N ASP A 107 -34.47 23.47 -34.79
CA ASP A 107 -35.92 23.74 -34.83
C ASP A 107 -36.53 24.34 -33.54
N THR A 108 -35.72 25.03 -32.73
CA THR A 108 -36.20 25.85 -31.62
C THR A 108 -36.07 27.34 -31.98
N GLU A 109 -37.12 28.12 -31.70
CA GLU A 109 -37.10 29.59 -31.84
C GLU A 109 -36.00 30.21 -30.94
N ASP A 110 -35.79 29.60 -29.77
CA ASP A 110 -34.69 29.93 -28.88
C ASP A 110 -33.37 29.36 -29.40
N TYR A 111 -32.42 30.25 -29.67
CA TYR A 111 -31.03 29.89 -29.98
C TYR A 111 -30.31 29.42 -28.71
N TYR A 112 -30.23 28.10 -28.52
CA TYR A 112 -29.47 27.53 -27.40
C TYR A 112 -28.72 26.24 -27.78
N TRP A 113 -27.76 25.87 -26.93
CA TRP A 113 -26.89 24.71 -27.11
C TRP A 113 -27.02 23.74 -25.93
N VAL A 114 -26.86 22.46 -26.24
CA VAL A 114 -26.71 21.38 -25.26
C VAL A 114 -25.23 21.09 -25.08
N GLN A 115 -24.75 21.17 -23.84
CA GLN A 115 -23.38 20.78 -23.52
C GLN A 115 -23.24 19.25 -23.51
N VAL A 116 -22.19 18.76 -24.17
CA VAL A 116 -21.79 17.35 -24.19
C VAL A 116 -20.36 17.24 -23.70
N ASP A 117 -20.17 16.40 -22.69
CA ASP A 117 -18.89 16.13 -22.04
C ASP A 117 -18.45 14.73 -22.44
N VAL A 118 -17.27 14.59 -23.03
CA VAL A 118 -16.74 13.30 -23.51
C VAL A 118 -15.47 12.98 -22.75
N LYS A 119 -15.54 12.05 -21.79
CA LYS A 119 -14.40 11.54 -21.01
C LYS A 119 -13.79 10.34 -21.72
N VAL A 120 -12.47 10.37 -21.90
CA VAL A 120 -11.71 9.27 -22.51
C VAL A 120 -11.20 8.32 -21.43
N CYS A 121 -11.62 7.06 -21.49
CA CYS A 121 -11.01 5.94 -20.79
C CYS A 121 -9.89 5.36 -21.66
N PHE A 122 -8.64 5.59 -21.27
CA PHE A 122 -7.47 5.17 -22.05
C PHE A 122 -7.16 3.68 -21.96
N LYS A 123 -7.72 3.01 -20.96
CA LYS A 123 -7.51 1.59 -20.67
C LYS A 123 -8.83 0.85 -20.91
N PRO A 124 -9.03 0.22 -22.07
CA PRO A 124 -10.31 -0.44 -22.39
C PRO A 124 -10.73 -1.47 -21.34
N ASP A 125 -9.75 -2.12 -20.69
CA ASP A 125 -9.97 -3.10 -19.63
C ASP A 125 -10.44 -2.50 -18.29
N MET A 126 -10.50 -1.16 -18.18
CA MET A 126 -11.07 -0.39 -17.06
C MET A 126 -12.40 0.27 -17.42
N PHE A 127 -12.90 0.11 -18.65
CA PHE A 127 -14.09 0.82 -19.12
C PHE A 127 -15.34 0.48 -18.30
N GLU A 128 -15.55 -0.78 -17.96
CA GLU A 128 -16.67 -1.22 -17.09
C GLU A 128 -16.55 -0.64 -15.68
N TRP A 129 -15.32 -0.58 -15.14
CA TRP A 129 -15.06 -0.02 -13.82
C TRP A 129 -15.33 1.48 -13.77
N GLU A 130 -14.80 2.24 -14.73
CA GLU A 130 -15.06 3.67 -14.82
C GLU A 130 -16.55 3.97 -15.06
N THR A 131 -17.25 3.14 -15.83
CA THR A 131 -18.71 3.25 -16.01
C THR A 131 -19.43 3.08 -14.67
N PHE A 132 -19.07 2.05 -13.90
CA PHE A 132 -19.62 1.83 -12.57
C PHE A 132 -19.36 3.00 -11.62
N GLU A 133 -18.15 3.58 -11.67
CA GLU A 133 -17.80 4.73 -10.83
C GLU A 133 -18.60 5.99 -11.16
N LEU A 134 -18.97 6.16 -12.43
CA LEU A 134 -19.72 7.31 -12.93
C LEU A 134 -21.24 7.15 -12.83
N ASN A 135 -21.76 5.92 -12.76
CA ASN A 135 -23.19 5.65 -12.63
C ASN A 135 -23.81 6.36 -11.41
N TYR A 136 -25.01 6.87 -11.60
CA TYR A 136 -25.83 7.63 -10.65
C TYR A 136 -25.17 8.87 -10.07
N ALA A 137 -24.07 9.37 -10.67
CA ALA A 137 -23.25 10.54 -10.28
C ALA A 137 -22.64 10.51 -8.86
N SER A 138 -23.22 9.75 -7.94
CA SER A 138 -22.88 9.66 -6.52
C SER A 138 -22.58 8.23 -6.08
N ASN A 139 -22.92 7.19 -6.86
CA ASN A 139 -22.85 5.79 -6.40
C ASN A 139 -21.48 5.44 -5.78
N SER A 140 -20.40 5.66 -6.52
CA SER A 140 -19.03 5.40 -6.05
C SER A 140 -18.69 6.16 -4.76
N LYS A 141 -19.18 7.39 -4.61
CA LYS A 141 -19.01 8.18 -3.39
C LYS A 141 -19.83 7.62 -2.23
N MET A 142 -21.05 7.14 -2.48
CA MET A 142 -21.92 6.53 -1.45
C MET A 142 -21.31 5.21 -0.95
N ILE A 143 -21.00 4.30 -1.87
CA ILE A 143 -20.37 3.02 -1.53
C ILE A 143 -19.01 3.29 -0.89
N GLY A 144 -18.20 4.17 -1.48
CA GLY A 144 -16.91 4.57 -0.94
C GLY A 144 -16.99 5.07 0.50
N SER A 145 -18.00 5.90 0.83
CA SER A 145 -18.20 6.36 2.21
C SER A 145 -18.54 5.22 3.17
N MET A 146 -19.44 4.31 2.78
CA MET A 146 -19.83 3.16 3.62
C MET A 146 -18.64 2.25 3.93
N VAL A 147 -17.81 1.96 2.91
CA VAL A 147 -16.77 0.94 3.03
C VAL A 147 -15.44 1.48 3.55
N LYS A 148 -15.21 2.80 3.45
CA LYS A 148 -13.96 3.44 3.87
C LYS A 148 -13.58 3.16 5.32
N PRO A 149 -14.43 3.32 6.35
CA PRO A 149 -14.04 2.99 7.72
C PRO A 149 -13.84 1.47 7.95
N LEU A 150 -14.35 0.63 7.03
CA LEU A 150 -14.37 -0.82 7.15
C LEU A 150 -13.19 -1.51 6.45
N GLY A 151 -12.12 -0.76 6.18
CA GLY A 151 -10.90 -1.31 5.59
C GLY A 151 -10.95 -1.58 4.10
N LEU A 152 -11.91 -1.01 3.36
CA LEU A 152 -11.93 -1.10 1.89
C LEU A 152 -11.75 0.27 1.24
N THR A 153 -11.10 0.27 0.08
CA THR A 153 -10.96 1.44 -0.78
C THR A 153 -11.44 1.10 -2.18
N ILE A 154 -12.32 1.94 -2.72
CA ILE A 154 -12.71 1.94 -4.13
C ILE A 154 -12.05 3.17 -4.74
N ASP A 155 -11.23 2.97 -5.76
CA ASP A 155 -10.54 4.05 -6.47
C ASP A 155 -10.49 3.74 -7.99
N PRO A 156 -9.93 4.65 -8.82
CA PRO A 156 -9.85 4.44 -10.25
C PRO A 156 -9.02 3.23 -10.71
N LYS A 157 -8.30 2.53 -9.81
CA LYS A 157 -7.54 1.31 -10.11
C LYS A 157 -8.31 0.04 -9.75
N GLY A 158 -9.33 0.14 -8.88
CA GLY A 158 -10.13 -1.00 -8.46
C GLY A 158 -10.54 -0.95 -6.99
N LEU A 159 -11.04 -2.09 -6.52
CA LEU A 159 -11.29 -2.39 -5.13
C LEU A 159 -10.02 -2.89 -4.45
N HIS A 160 -9.77 -2.39 -3.24
CA HIS A 160 -8.65 -2.77 -2.41
C HIS A 160 -9.10 -3.03 -0.97
N VAL A 161 -8.46 -4.00 -0.30
CA VAL A 161 -8.55 -4.19 1.15
C VAL A 161 -7.31 -3.57 1.81
N ARG A 162 -7.47 -2.95 2.97
CA ARG A 162 -6.39 -2.24 3.67
C ARG A 162 -5.90 -2.98 4.90
N VAL A 163 -4.58 -3.04 5.05
CA VAL A 163 -3.91 -3.49 6.27
C VAL A 163 -4.07 -2.39 7.33
N ASP A 164 -4.78 -2.72 8.40
CA ASP A 164 -5.23 -1.77 9.43
C ASP A 164 -4.04 -1.10 10.13
N GLU A 165 -3.02 -1.89 10.46
CA GLU A 165 -1.82 -1.41 11.15
C GLU A 165 -1.03 -0.39 10.32
N ILE A 166 -1.19 -0.38 8.99
CA ILE A 166 -0.39 0.46 8.08
C ILE A 166 -1.14 1.74 7.70
N GLU A 167 -2.46 1.74 7.69
CA GLU A 167 -3.24 2.79 7.01
C GLU A 167 -3.05 4.19 7.61
N ALA A 168 -2.76 4.27 8.91
CA ALA A 168 -2.50 5.53 9.61
C ALA A 168 -1.17 6.19 9.22
N THR A 169 -0.13 5.39 8.93
CA THR A 169 1.23 5.88 8.63
C THR A 169 1.51 5.91 7.13
N ASN A 170 0.98 4.94 6.39
CA ASN A 170 1.17 4.82 4.95
C ASN A 170 -0.10 4.30 4.27
N PHE A 171 -1.04 5.20 3.98
CA PHE A 171 -2.32 4.86 3.37
C PHE A 171 -2.18 4.05 2.07
N LEU A 172 -1.37 4.52 1.12
CA LEU A 172 -1.14 3.79 -0.14
C LEU A 172 -0.45 2.45 0.09
N GLY A 173 0.53 2.43 0.99
CA GLY A 173 1.23 1.23 1.42
C GLY A 173 0.32 0.21 2.11
N SER A 174 -0.82 0.60 2.69
CA SER A 174 -1.77 -0.32 3.32
C SER A 174 -2.62 -1.11 2.33
N MET A 175 -2.78 -0.63 1.08
CA MET A 175 -3.73 -1.18 0.12
C MET A 175 -3.23 -2.48 -0.51
N VAL A 176 -4.09 -3.50 -0.55
CA VAL A 176 -3.90 -4.75 -1.27
C VAL A 176 -5.00 -4.84 -2.31
N TRP A 177 -4.61 -4.93 -3.58
CA TRP A 177 -5.53 -5.00 -4.71
C TRP A 177 -6.40 -6.26 -4.64
N VAL A 178 -7.71 -6.13 -4.84
CA VAL A 178 -8.69 -7.23 -4.74
C VAL A 178 -9.29 -7.55 -6.10
N SER A 179 -9.93 -6.56 -6.73
CA SER A 179 -10.64 -6.75 -8.00
C SER A 179 -10.87 -5.43 -8.72
N LYS A 180 -11.15 -5.49 -10.01
CA LYS A 180 -11.64 -4.39 -10.84
C LYS A 180 -13.02 -4.68 -11.45
N ASP A 181 -13.70 -5.74 -11.01
CA ASP A 181 -15.06 -6.05 -11.43
C ASP A 181 -16.06 -5.37 -10.47
N PRO A 182 -16.94 -4.47 -10.96
CA PRO A 182 -18.00 -3.89 -10.15
C PRO A 182 -18.85 -4.92 -9.40
N ARG A 183 -19.08 -6.11 -9.98
CA ARG A 183 -19.87 -7.19 -9.37
C ARG A 183 -19.26 -7.69 -8.06
N ASP A 184 -17.94 -7.62 -7.92
CA ASP A 184 -17.25 -7.99 -6.68
C ASP A 184 -17.53 -7.02 -5.55
N VAL A 185 -17.56 -5.72 -5.87
CA VAL A 185 -17.94 -4.67 -4.91
C VAL A 185 -19.34 -4.98 -4.38
N LEU A 186 -20.29 -5.29 -5.26
CA LEU A 186 -21.69 -5.58 -4.90
C LEU A 186 -21.81 -6.82 -4.02
N ARG A 187 -21.11 -7.91 -4.37
CA ARG A 187 -21.06 -9.12 -3.55
C ARG A 187 -20.51 -8.88 -2.15
N ILE A 188 -19.47 -8.06 -2.02
CA ILE A 188 -18.88 -7.73 -0.72
C ILE A 188 -19.82 -6.85 0.09
N THR A 189 -20.40 -5.82 -0.51
CA THR A 189 -21.31 -4.87 0.16
C THR A 189 -22.70 -5.45 0.41
N GLY A 190 -23.04 -6.59 -0.19
CA GLY A 190 -24.39 -7.17 -0.10
C GLY A 190 -25.41 -6.41 -0.93
N LEU A 191 -24.96 -5.62 -1.89
CA LEU A 191 -25.79 -4.91 -2.83
C LEU A 191 -26.06 -5.80 -4.07
N ASP A 192 -27.19 -5.61 -4.74
CA ASP A 192 -27.55 -6.39 -5.93
C ASP A 192 -27.14 -5.70 -7.25
N ARG A 193 -27.45 -6.32 -8.39
CA ARG A 193 -26.98 -5.84 -9.69
C ARG A 193 -27.74 -4.64 -10.24
N ARG A 194 -28.80 -4.13 -9.60
CA ARG A 194 -29.59 -3.00 -10.12
C ARG A 194 -28.76 -1.75 -10.39
N ILE A 195 -27.69 -1.53 -9.61
CA ILE A 195 -26.77 -0.39 -9.78
C ILE A 195 -25.86 -0.49 -11.01
N VAL A 196 -25.64 -1.70 -11.54
CA VAL A 196 -24.90 -1.91 -12.80
C VAL A 196 -25.85 -2.07 -13.99
N ASP A 197 -27.02 -2.69 -13.79
CA ASP A 197 -27.97 -3.04 -14.84
C ASP A 197 -29.10 -1.99 -15.05
N ALA A 198 -28.99 -0.81 -14.42
CA ALA A 198 -29.90 0.34 -14.55
C ALA A 198 -31.36 0.11 -14.09
N GLY A 199 -31.55 -0.44 -12.89
CA GLY A 199 -32.86 -0.91 -12.41
C GLY A 199 -33.72 0.05 -11.58
N PHE A 200 -33.30 1.30 -11.32
CA PHE A 200 -34.00 2.21 -10.40
C PHE A 200 -34.89 3.23 -11.11
N LYS A 201 -36.11 3.40 -10.63
CA LYS A 201 -37.12 4.34 -11.16
C LYS A 201 -37.18 5.66 -10.40
N THR A 202 -36.82 5.65 -9.12
CA THR A 202 -36.90 6.82 -8.24
C THR A 202 -35.64 6.98 -7.38
N LYS A 203 -35.44 8.16 -6.81
CA LYS A 203 -34.29 8.45 -5.94
C LYS A 203 -34.42 7.69 -4.63
N GLU A 204 -35.65 7.49 -4.17
CA GLU A 204 -36.02 6.78 -2.96
C GLU A 204 -35.62 5.30 -3.03
N GLU A 205 -35.82 4.67 -4.19
CA GLU A 205 -35.37 3.28 -4.41
C GLU A 205 -33.85 3.16 -4.29
N ILE A 206 -33.10 4.15 -4.77
CA ILE A 206 -31.63 4.18 -4.66
C ILE A 206 -31.20 4.35 -3.19
N TYR A 207 -31.84 5.25 -2.45
CA TYR A 207 -31.51 5.46 -1.04
C TYR A 207 -31.81 4.21 -0.20
N GLY A 208 -32.99 3.60 -0.37
CA GLY A 208 -33.35 2.34 0.28
C GLY A 208 -32.44 1.18 -0.13
N TYR A 209 -31.97 1.17 -1.38
CA TYR A 209 -30.99 0.20 -1.85
C TYR A 209 -29.66 0.31 -1.11
N PHE A 210 -29.11 1.52 -0.94
CA PHE A 210 -27.86 1.71 -0.21
C PHE A 210 -28.00 1.36 1.28
N THR A 211 -29.14 1.67 1.90
CA THR A 211 -29.37 1.31 3.30
C THR A 211 -29.68 -0.15 3.54
N GLY A 212 -30.03 -0.90 2.48
CA GLY A 212 -30.15 -2.35 2.50
C GLY A 212 -28.80 -3.09 2.59
N SER A 213 -27.68 -2.39 2.42
CA SER A 213 -26.34 -2.94 2.61
C SER A 213 -26.11 -3.32 4.08
N TRP A 214 -25.51 -4.49 4.34
CA TRP A 214 -25.06 -4.87 5.69
C TRP A 214 -23.90 -4.00 6.21
N LEU A 215 -23.30 -3.19 5.33
CA LEU A 215 -22.26 -2.21 5.66
C LEU A 215 -22.83 -0.82 5.94
N PHE A 216 -24.15 -0.64 5.84
CA PHE A 216 -24.79 0.62 6.17
C PHE A 216 -24.93 0.75 7.70
N ASN A 217 -24.51 1.90 8.23
CA ASN A 217 -24.81 2.31 9.60
C ASN A 217 -25.11 3.82 9.60
N PRO A 218 -26.30 4.27 10.04
CA PRO A 218 -26.65 5.69 10.04
C PRO A 218 -25.75 6.52 10.98
N ALA A 219 -25.30 5.95 12.10
CA ALA A 219 -24.41 6.62 13.05
C ALA A 219 -23.05 6.98 12.40
N HIS A 220 -22.56 6.18 11.45
CA HIS A 220 -21.36 6.50 10.69
C HIS A 220 -21.50 7.86 9.99
N PHE A 221 -22.64 8.08 9.33
CA PHE A 221 -22.88 9.30 8.57
C PHE A 221 -23.09 10.50 9.49
N ALA A 222 -23.80 10.34 10.61
CA ALA A 222 -23.93 11.37 11.63
C ALA A 222 -22.57 11.78 12.21
N ALA A 223 -21.72 10.81 12.58
CA ALA A 223 -20.38 11.08 13.10
C ALA A 223 -19.51 11.80 12.06
N ARG A 224 -19.55 11.40 10.78
CA ARG A 224 -18.83 12.09 9.70
C ARG A 224 -19.27 13.54 9.54
N LEU A 225 -20.57 13.82 9.64
CA LEU A 225 -21.08 15.18 9.54
C LEU A 225 -20.53 16.09 10.66
N GLY A 226 -20.19 15.52 11.83
CA GLY A 226 -19.57 16.25 12.94
C GLY A 226 -18.10 16.61 12.69
N GLU A 227 -17.43 15.97 11.72
CA GLU A 227 -16.07 16.33 11.32
C GLU A 227 -16.11 17.63 10.49
N GLU A 228 -15.61 18.75 11.04
CA GLU A 228 -15.62 20.08 10.37
C GLU A 228 -15.09 20.02 8.94
N GLN A 229 -13.94 19.36 8.73
CA GLN A 229 -13.33 19.21 7.40
C GLN A 229 -14.22 18.45 6.40
N TYR A 230 -15.01 17.49 6.89
CA TYR A 230 -15.95 16.75 6.07
C TYR A 230 -17.18 17.60 5.77
N PHE A 231 -17.69 18.31 6.78
CA PHE A 231 -18.84 19.19 6.67
C PHE A 231 -18.61 20.31 5.65
N CYS A 232 -17.48 21.02 5.71
CA CYS A 232 -17.14 22.08 4.75
C CYS A 232 -17.06 21.57 3.30
N ARG A 233 -16.77 20.28 3.10
CA ARG A 233 -16.69 19.66 1.76
C ARG A 233 -18.01 19.06 1.29
N LEU A 234 -19.11 19.20 2.05
CA LEU A 234 -20.43 18.75 1.61
C LEU A 234 -20.96 19.57 0.44
N GLU A 235 -20.61 20.86 0.38
CA GLU A 235 -20.99 21.76 -0.72
C GLU A 235 -20.36 21.35 -2.06
N ASP A 236 -19.21 20.67 -2.02
CA ASP A 236 -18.56 20.09 -3.21
C ASP A 236 -19.22 18.76 -3.68
N ARG A 237 -20.18 18.23 -2.92
CA ARG A 237 -20.85 16.96 -3.23
C ARG A 237 -22.08 17.21 -4.11
N SER A 238 -22.57 16.13 -4.74
CA SER A 238 -23.79 16.26 -5.53
C SER A 238 -24.98 16.56 -4.62
N PRO A 239 -25.97 17.35 -5.08
CA PRO A 239 -27.17 17.64 -4.30
C PRO A 239 -27.89 16.38 -3.78
N HIS A 240 -27.88 15.30 -4.57
CA HIS A 240 -28.49 14.02 -4.18
C HIS A 240 -27.77 13.37 -3.00
N TRP A 241 -26.44 13.51 -2.92
CA TRP A 241 -25.68 13.05 -1.75
C TRP A 241 -26.01 13.87 -0.51
N THR A 242 -26.02 15.19 -0.65
CA THR A 242 -26.30 16.09 0.46
C THR A 242 -27.69 15.85 1.02
N TYR A 243 -28.71 15.67 0.16
CA TYR A 243 -30.07 15.31 0.55
C TYR A 243 -30.11 13.95 1.27
N PHE A 244 -29.44 12.91 0.73
CA PHE A 244 -29.42 11.59 1.35
C PHE A 244 -28.94 11.64 2.80
N ILE A 245 -27.85 12.37 3.04
CA ILE A 245 -27.20 12.42 4.34
C ILE A 245 -27.86 13.41 5.31
N LYS A 246 -28.28 14.59 4.85
CA LYS A 246 -28.84 15.65 5.72
C LYS A 246 -30.34 15.50 5.98
N GLU A 247 -31.09 14.88 5.08
CA GLU A 247 -32.56 14.82 5.17
C GLU A 247 -33.08 13.39 5.18
N TRP A 248 -32.69 12.58 4.19
CA TRP A 248 -33.28 11.24 4.04
C TRP A 248 -32.89 10.29 5.17
N VAL A 249 -31.60 10.19 5.51
CA VAL A 249 -31.12 9.31 6.60
C VAL A 249 -31.71 9.72 7.96
N PRO A 250 -31.62 10.99 8.41
CA PRO A 250 -32.23 11.41 9.67
C PRO A 250 -33.73 11.13 9.76
N LYS A 251 -34.47 11.33 8.66
CA LYS A 251 -35.91 11.06 8.61
C LYS A 251 -36.25 9.58 8.80
N HIS A 252 -35.44 8.66 8.29
CA HIS A 252 -35.70 7.21 8.35
C HIS A 252 -35.02 6.52 9.54
N TYR A 253 -34.01 7.16 10.15
CA TYR A 253 -33.26 6.65 11.29
C TYR A 253 -33.14 7.71 12.40
N PRO A 254 -34.27 8.14 13.02
CA PRO A 254 -34.32 9.30 13.91
C PRO A 254 -33.48 9.15 15.20
N GLY A 255 -33.19 7.92 15.64
CA GLY A 255 -32.33 7.64 16.79
C GLY A 255 -30.83 7.80 16.53
N TYR A 256 -30.44 8.04 15.27
CA TYR A 256 -29.05 8.17 14.83
C TYR A 256 -28.81 9.52 14.13
N CYS A 257 -29.56 10.54 14.53
CA CYS A 257 -29.51 11.89 13.97
C CYS A 257 -28.21 12.64 14.33
N PHE A 258 -27.90 13.63 13.50
CA PHE A 258 -26.82 14.59 13.71
C PHE A 258 -27.10 15.49 14.92
N GLY A 259 -26.04 15.85 15.66
CA GLY A 259 -26.12 16.67 16.88
C GLY A 259 -26.81 18.03 16.64
N GLN A 260 -27.89 18.22 17.39
CA GLN A 260 -28.62 19.46 17.74
C GLN A 260 -28.85 20.50 16.63
N ASP A 261 -30.04 20.41 16.02
CA ASP A 261 -30.86 21.56 15.66
C ASP A 261 -32.34 21.14 15.68
N GLU A 262 -32.94 21.07 16.87
CA GLU A 262 -34.40 21.13 16.99
C GLU A 262 -34.74 21.96 18.24
N PRO A 263 -35.41 23.13 18.09
CA PRO A 263 -36.12 23.71 19.21
C PRO A 263 -37.39 22.87 19.46
N ILE A 264 -37.30 22.03 20.48
CA ILE A 264 -38.39 21.57 21.37
C ILE A 264 -39.50 20.71 20.70
N ARG A 265 -39.52 19.40 21.02
CA ARG A 265 -40.56 18.79 21.88
C ARG A 265 -40.29 17.31 22.18
N SER A 266 -39.88 17.09 23.43
CA SER A 266 -40.27 15.97 24.31
C SER A 266 -40.36 14.57 23.71
N VAL A 267 -39.25 13.83 23.77
CA VAL A 267 -39.23 12.48 24.37
C VAL A 267 -37.90 12.36 25.12
N SER A 268 -37.99 12.04 26.40
CA SER A 268 -36.87 11.75 27.29
C SER A 268 -36.10 10.53 26.80
N CYS A 269 -34.99 10.75 26.12
CA CYS A 269 -33.92 9.78 25.96
C CYS A 269 -32.66 10.47 26.44
N GLU A 270 -32.05 10.00 27.53
CA GLU A 270 -30.74 10.47 27.98
C GLU A 270 -29.72 10.17 26.87
N TYR A 271 -29.50 11.13 25.98
CA TYR A 271 -28.60 11.01 24.84
C TYR A 271 -27.16 11.17 25.33
N ASN A 272 -26.50 10.06 25.64
CA ASN A 272 -25.11 10.05 26.07
C ASN A 272 -24.17 9.89 24.85
N GLU A 273 -23.71 11.01 24.32
CA GLU A 273 -22.83 11.10 23.15
C GLU A 273 -21.57 10.22 23.25
N SER A 274 -21.08 10.00 24.48
CA SER A 274 -19.92 9.13 24.75
C SER A 274 -20.20 7.64 24.47
N GLN A 275 -21.42 7.16 24.76
CA GLN A 275 -21.80 5.77 24.57
C GLN A 275 -22.04 5.43 23.09
N VAL A 276 -22.70 6.33 22.35
CA VAL A 276 -22.93 6.18 20.90
C VAL A 276 -21.61 6.13 20.13
N SER A 277 -20.62 6.93 20.54
CA SER A 277 -19.28 6.93 19.96
C SER A 277 -18.55 5.60 20.17
N LEU A 278 -18.66 5.02 21.38
CA LEU A 278 -18.09 3.70 21.69
C LEU A 278 -18.76 2.58 20.88
N GLU A 279 -20.09 2.54 20.84
CA GLU A 279 -20.86 1.55 20.07
C GLU A 279 -20.52 1.62 18.57
N LEU A 280 -20.34 2.82 18.03
CA LEU A 280 -19.92 3.02 16.64
C LEU A 280 -18.49 2.51 16.39
N HIS A 281 -17.57 2.76 17.33
CA HIS A 281 -16.19 2.27 17.20
C HIS A 281 -16.12 0.73 17.27
N GLU A 282 -16.88 0.11 18.18
CA GLU A 282 -17.03 -1.34 18.24
C GLU A 282 -17.65 -1.90 16.96
N TRP A 283 -18.66 -1.22 16.40
CA TRP A 283 -19.23 -1.59 15.12
C TRP A 283 -18.19 -1.53 13.99
N TYR A 284 -17.36 -0.49 13.91
CA TYR A 284 -16.29 -0.41 12.91
C TYR A 284 -15.33 -1.59 13.06
N LYS A 285 -14.83 -1.86 14.27
CA LYS A 285 -13.87 -2.93 14.53
C LYS A 285 -14.42 -4.30 14.14
N ARG A 286 -15.64 -4.62 14.58
CA ARG A 286 -16.31 -5.90 14.26
C ARG A 286 -16.57 -6.02 12.78
N THR A 287 -17.19 -5.00 12.17
CA THR A 287 -17.62 -5.05 10.77
C THR A 287 -16.42 -5.07 9.83
N ARG A 288 -15.36 -4.32 10.14
CA ARG A 288 -14.08 -4.39 9.41
C ARG A 288 -13.48 -5.81 9.42
N ALA A 289 -13.52 -6.51 10.56
CA ALA A 289 -13.05 -7.89 10.63
C ALA A 289 -13.90 -8.83 9.73
N CYS A 290 -15.23 -8.72 9.80
CA CYS A 290 -16.14 -9.48 8.94
C CYS A 290 -15.95 -9.17 7.44
N VAL A 291 -15.73 -7.90 7.08
CA VAL A 291 -15.45 -7.48 5.70
C VAL A 291 -14.15 -8.12 5.20
N ARG A 292 -13.08 -8.05 5.99
CA ARG A 292 -11.79 -8.67 5.64
C ARG A 292 -11.94 -10.17 5.45
N GLU A 293 -12.63 -10.85 6.36
CA GLU A 293 -12.89 -12.30 6.26
C GLU A 293 -13.69 -12.63 5.00
N LYS A 294 -14.76 -11.87 4.71
CA LYS A 294 -15.56 -12.04 3.49
C LYS A 294 -14.70 -11.88 2.22
N VAL A 295 -13.81 -10.87 2.19
CA VAL A 295 -12.85 -10.69 1.08
C VAL A 295 -11.92 -11.90 0.98
N PHE A 296 -11.39 -12.41 2.09
CA PHE A 296 -10.46 -13.54 2.07
C PHE A 296 -11.13 -14.84 1.61
N ILE A 297 -12.39 -15.06 2.01
CA ILE A 297 -13.19 -16.20 1.54
C ILE A 297 -13.47 -16.10 0.04
N MET A 298 -13.85 -14.91 -0.44
CA MET A 298 -14.13 -14.68 -1.86
C MET A 298 -12.88 -14.71 -2.73
N PHE A 299 -11.73 -14.28 -2.20
CA PHE A 299 -10.46 -14.16 -2.91
C PHE A 299 -9.32 -14.81 -2.11
N PRO A 300 -9.19 -16.16 -2.14
CA PRO A 300 -8.21 -16.89 -1.32
C PRO A 300 -6.74 -16.57 -1.59
N HIS A 301 -6.42 -15.86 -2.68
CA HIS A 301 -5.06 -15.43 -3.01
C HIS A 301 -4.64 -14.12 -2.29
N ILE A 302 -5.60 -13.36 -1.76
CA ILE A 302 -5.37 -12.07 -1.10
C ILE A 302 -4.73 -12.17 0.30
N PRO A 303 -5.09 -13.14 1.17
CA PRO A 303 -4.52 -13.25 2.51
C PRO A 303 -2.98 -13.27 2.54
N SER A 304 -2.34 -13.98 1.60
CA SER A 304 -0.88 -14.05 1.54
C SER A 304 -0.24 -12.67 1.37
N GLY A 305 -0.72 -11.88 0.40
CA GLY A 305 -0.24 -10.52 0.18
C GLY A 305 -0.54 -9.60 1.36
N TYR A 306 -1.72 -9.74 1.97
CA TYR A 306 -2.13 -8.96 3.15
C TYR A 306 -1.22 -9.22 4.35
N TYR A 307 -1.02 -10.49 4.73
CA TYR A 307 -0.24 -10.85 5.91
C TYR A 307 1.26 -10.66 5.70
N THR A 308 1.77 -10.85 4.47
CA THR A 308 3.17 -10.50 4.14
C THR A 308 3.41 -9.02 4.38
N LYS A 309 2.52 -8.16 3.88
CA LYS A 309 2.59 -6.71 4.04
C LYS A 309 2.46 -6.30 5.51
N ARG A 310 1.52 -6.89 6.26
CA ARG A 310 1.37 -6.69 7.70
C ARG A 310 2.64 -7.09 8.47
N ALA A 311 3.19 -8.27 8.21
CA ALA A 311 4.38 -8.77 8.88
C ALA A 311 5.60 -7.88 8.62
N ALA A 312 5.78 -7.42 7.38
CA ALA A 312 6.83 -6.48 7.03
C ALA A 312 6.71 -5.16 7.82
N HIS A 313 5.49 -4.62 7.95
CA HIS A 313 5.27 -3.41 8.72
C HIS A 313 5.48 -3.59 10.23
N VAL A 314 4.99 -4.68 10.82
CA VAL A 314 5.23 -4.97 12.25
C VAL A 314 6.74 -5.10 12.51
N LYS A 315 7.46 -5.78 11.61
CA LYS A 315 8.92 -5.89 11.69
C LYS A 315 9.60 -4.52 11.61
N GLU A 316 9.16 -3.64 10.71
CA GLU A 316 9.68 -2.28 10.57
C GLU A 316 9.41 -1.42 11.81
N GLN A 317 8.20 -1.48 12.38
CA GLN A 317 7.87 -0.78 13.63
C GLN A 317 8.74 -1.27 14.80
N GLU A 318 8.94 -2.59 14.90
CA GLU A 318 9.79 -3.15 15.93
C GLU A 318 11.26 -2.78 15.73
N GLU A 319 11.73 -2.75 14.48
CA GLU A 319 13.06 -2.27 14.11
C GLU A 319 13.26 -0.81 14.55
N HIS A 320 12.28 0.07 14.29
CA HIS A 320 12.33 1.46 14.73
C HIS A 320 12.36 1.60 16.26
N ARG A 321 11.53 0.82 16.96
CA ARG A 321 11.49 0.80 18.43
C ARG A 321 12.81 0.34 19.02
N LEU A 322 13.39 -0.75 18.49
CA LEU A 322 14.68 -1.28 18.92
C LEU A 322 15.82 -0.29 18.67
N ARG A 323 15.87 0.35 17.49
CA ARG A 323 16.84 1.40 17.23
C ARG A 323 16.71 2.55 18.23
N ALA A 324 15.50 2.97 18.57
CA ALA A 324 15.28 4.04 19.53
C ALA A 324 15.79 3.69 20.95
N ILE A 325 15.50 2.48 21.45
CA ILE A 325 15.99 2.08 22.79
C ILE A 325 17.51 1.90 22.83
N ILE A 326 18.11 1.34 21.76
CA ILE A 326 19.56 1.17 21.69
C ILE A 326 20.22 2.54 21.62
N MET A 327 19.73 3.44 20.75
CA MET A 327 20.26 4.80 20.66
C MET A 327 20.16 5.56 21.98
N ALA A 328 19.09 5.38 22.75
CA ALA A 328 18.92 5.99 24.06
C ALA A 328 19.90 5.43 25.12
N ALA A 329 20.33 4.17 24.97
CA ALA A 329 21.32 3.54 25.83
C ALA A 329 22.77 3.87 25.48
N LEU A 330 23.03 4.35 24.25
CA LEU A 330 24.38 4.72 23.82
C LEU A 330 24.91 5.88 24.67
N PRO A 331 26.13 5.76 25.25
CA PRO A 331 26.68 6.80 26.11
C PRO A 331 26.87 8.14 25.36
N VAL A 332 26.59 9.24 26.06
CA VAL A 332 26.85 10.61 25.59
C VAL A 332 28.25 11.03 26.05
N GLY A 333 29.11 11.42 25.11
CA GLY A 333 30.52 11.71 25.38
C GLY A 333 31.38 10.45 25.61
N GLU A 334 32.48 10.60 26.34
CA GLU A 334 33.46 9.53 26.64
C GLU A 334 33.09 8.70 27.88
N ILE A 335 32.15 9.20 28.69
CA ILE A 335 31.76 8.59 29.97
C ILE A 335 30.84 7.39 29.71
N GLY A 336 31.27 6.20 30.14
CA GLY A 336 30.48 4.95 30.02
C GLY A 336 31.04 3.94 29.02
N TRP A 337 32.01 4.34 28.20
CA TRP A 337 32.78 3.39 27.38
C TRP A 337 33.88 2.75 28.24
N LYS A 338 33.98 1.42 28.22
CA LYS A 338 35.07 0.68 28.88
C LYS A 338 36.16 0.41 27.85
N ASP A 339 37.39 0.86 28.12
CA ASP A 339 38.57 0.59 27.27
C ASP A 339 39.12 -0.85 27.42
N GLU A 340 38.52 -1.65 28.31
CA GLU A 340 38.92 -3.03 28.57
C GLU A 340 38.39 -4.00 27.51
N PHE A 341 38.87 -3.87 26.29
CA PHE A 341 38.72 -4.93 25.30
C PHE A 341 39.76 -6.01 25.58
N HIS A 342 39.33 -7.22 25.96
CA HIS A 342 40.24 -8.37 26.06
C HIS A 342 40.87 -8.65 24.69
N LYS A 343 42.10 -8.19 24.50
CA LYS A 343 42.90 -8.55 23.33
C LYS A 343 43.23 -10.04 23.43
N PRO A 344 42.98 -10.86 22.40
CA PRO A 344 43.37 -12.26 22.43
C PRO A 344 44.87 -12.37 22.70
N GLN A 345 45.27 -13.23 23.65
CA GLN A 345 46.68 -13.47 23.94
C GLN A 345 47.33 -14.21 22.76
N ILE A 346 48.10 -13.48 21.95
CA ILE A 346 48.93 -14.07 20.90
C ILE A 346 50.29 -14.43 21.51
N LYS A 347 50.59 -15.72 21.67
CA LYS A 347 51.92 -16.21 22.06
C LYS A 347 52.71 -16.62 20.81
N ILE A 348 53.74 -15.85 20.45
CA ILE A 348 54.65 -16.16 19.34
C ILE A 348 55.70 -17.16 19.86
N LYS A 349 55.92 -18.28 19.16
CA LYS A 349 57.04 -19.20 19.45
C LYS A 349 58.36 -18.46 19.23
N GLN A 350 59.17 -18.30 20.27
CA GLN A 350 60.55 -17.83 20.10
C GLN A 350 61.36 -18.88 19.34
N PRO A 351 62.16 -18.51 18.32
CA PRO A 351 63.05 -19.45 17.67
C PRO A 351 64.20 -19.84 18.63
N GLU A 352 64.52 -21.13 18.71
CA GLU A 352 65.65 -21.62 19.52
C GLU A 352 66.99 -21.07 19.01
N PRO A 353 68.02 -20.92 19.88
CA PRO A 353 69.31 -20.38 19.50
C PRO A 353 70.07 -21.40 18.63
N VAL A 354 70.50 -20.97 17.44
CA VAL A 354 71.34 -21.79 16.54
C VAL A 354 72.82 -21.58 16.89
N GLU A 355 73.51 -22.65 17.29
CA GLU A 355 74.98 -22.68 17.38
C GLU A 355 75.64 -22.67 15.98
N PRO A 356 76.83 -22.06 15.81
CA PRO A 356 77.46 -21.91 14.51
C PRO A 356 78.26 -23.16 14.14
N ARG A 357 78.07 -23.68 12.92
CA ARG A 357 79.01 -24.63 12.30
C ARG A 357 79.60 -24.05 11.03
N THR A 358 80.93 -24.01 11.00
CA THR A 358 81.77 -23.66 9.86
C THR A 358 81.90 -24.83 8.88
N SER A 359 81.76 -24.51 7.59
CA SER A 359 82.37 -25.07 6.36
C SER A 359 82.61 -26.59 6.23
N GLU A 360 82.09 -27.22 5.16
CA GLU A 360 82.91 -27.60 3.99
C GLU A 360 82.15 -28.40 2.89
N PHE A 361 82.53 -28.11 1.64
CA PHE A 361 82.42 -28.87 0.37
C PHE A 361 81.04 -29.24 -0.28
N LYS A 362 80.79 -28.59 -1.43
CA LYS A 362 80.12 -29.11 -2.65
C LYS A 362 80.98 -30.23 -3.31
N PRO A 363 80.55 -30.94 -4.39
CA PRO A 363 79.26 -30.94 -5.14
C PRO A 363 78.72 -32.39 -5.38
N THR A 364 77.55 -32.67 -5.97
CA THR A 364 77.39 -32.82 -7.44
C THR A 364 75.97 -33.32 -7.79
N ALA A 365 75.38 -32.63 -8.77
CA ALA A 365 74.41 -32.98 -9.83
C ALA A 365 73.33 -34.07 -9.70
N ALA A 366 72.16 -33.65 -10.22
CA ALA A 366 71.26 -34.34 -11.14
C ALA A 366 70.30 -35.42 -10.60
N GLY A 367 69.03 -35.29 -11.00
CA GLY A 367 68.04 -36.37 -10.90
C GLY A 367 66.60 -35.89 -10.84
N GLU A 368 65.98 -35.74 -12.01
CA GLU A 368 64.55 -35.53 -12.25
C GLU A 368 63.63 -36.62 -11.67
N LEU A 369 62.31 -36.32 -11.74
CA LEU A 369 61.15 -37.21 -11.97
C LEU A 369 60.12 -37.33 -10.83
N THR A 370 58.95 -36.71 -11.05
CA THR A 370 57.62 -37.30 -10.78
C THR A 370 57.32 -38.39 -11.85
N PRO A 371 56.25 -39.24 -11.80
CA PRO A 371 55.05 -39.33 -10.94
C PRO A 371 54.71 -40.79 -10.49
N SER A 372 53.56 -41.12 -9.89
CA SER A 372 52.40 -41.69 -10.62
C SER A 372 51.14 -41.91 -9.74
N LEU A 373 50.00 -42.10 -10.43
CA LEU A 373 48.60 -42.10 -10.02
C LEU A 373 47.98 -43.50 -9.75
N THR A 374 46.96 -43.53 -8.85
CA THR A 374 45.68 -44.33 -8.87
C THR A 374 45.68 -45.87 -8.73
N PRO A 375 44.52 -46.59 -8.51
CA PRO A 375 43.20 -46.26 -7.91
C PRO A 375 42.50 -47.39 -7.04
N ILE A 376 41.40 -47.01 -6.36
CA ILE A 376 40.09 -47.71 -6.09
C ILE A 376 40.05 -49.17 -5.56
N GLU A 377 39.31 -49.39 -4.45
CA GLU A 377 38.26 -50.43 -4.41
C GLU A 377 37.22 -50.21 -3.28
N ASP A 378 36.00 -50.66 -3.57
CA ASP A 378 34.69 -50.45 -2.94
C ASP A 378 34.26 -51.73 -2.20
N VAL A 379 33.84 -51.66 -0.92
CA VAL A 379 33.10 -52.76 -0.26
C VAL A 379 32.02 -52.22 0.68
N ARG A 380 30.82 -52.73 0.43
CA ARG A 380 29.51 -52.49 1.04
C ARG A 380 29.29 -53.27 2.35
N ASN A 381 28.49 -52.68 3.24
CA ASN A 381 27.63 -53.28 4.28
C ASN A 381 28.25 -54.10 5.42
N LYS A 382 28.13 -53.59 6.65
CA LYS A 382 27.68 -54.35 7.84
C LYS A 382 27.19 -53.42 8.96
N GLU A 383 25.94 -53.60 9.35
CA GLU A 383 25.38 -53.15 10.63
C GLU A 383 26.18 -53.79 11.77
N LEU A 384 26.62 -53.01 12.75
CA LEU A 384 27.10 -53.51 14.04
C LEU A 384 26.69 -52.55 15.17
N HIS A 385 26.27 -53.20 16.24
CA HIS A 385 25.51 -52.74 17.38
C HIS A 385 26.26 -51.75 18.28
N LEU A 386 25.50 -50.81 18.87
CA LEU A 386 25.86 -50.05 20.06
C LEU A 386 25.97 -50.98 21.27
N SER A 387 27.19 -51.27 21.71
CA SER A 387 27.58 -51.44 23.13
C SER A 387 29.05 -51.82 23.19
N ASP A 388 29.78 -51.28 24.16
CA ASP A 388 31.13 -51.67 24.57
C ASP A 388 32.31 -50.92 23.93
N PHE A 389 32.40 -49.62 24.24
CA PHE A 389 33.69 -49.05 24.66
C PHE A 389 33.46 -48.12 25.85
N VAL A 390 33.64 -48.68 27.05
CA VAL A 390 33.73 -47.94 28.30
C VAL A 390 35.12 -47.29 28.36
N LEU A 391 35.15 -45.96 28.38
CA LEU A 391 36.32 -45.15 28.76
C LEU A 391 35.92 -44.24 29.93
N PRO A 392 36.84 -43.99 30.88
CA PRO A 392 36.50 -43.48 32.21
C PRO A 392 35.91 -42.07 32.19
N VAL A 393 34.96 -41.83 33.10
CA VAL A 393 34.40 -40.51 33.41
C VAL A 393 35.51 -39.62 33.96
N SER A 394 36.02 -38.70 33.14
CA SER A 394 36.74 -37.53 33.61
C SER A 394 35.74 -36.41 33.86
N THR A 395 35.46 -36.14 35.14
CA THR A 395 34.84 -34.88 35.57
C THR A 395 35.83 -33.74 35.37
N SER A 396 35.78 -33.10 34.21
CA SER A 396 36.35 -31.76 34.02
C SER A 396 35.36 -30.92 33.23
N LEU A 397 34.98 -29.78 33.82
CA LEU A 397 34.23 -28.71 33.17
C LEU A 397 34.82 -28.39 31.78
N PRO A 398 34.02 -28.09 30.76
CA PRO A 398 34.56 -27.60 29.50
C PRO A 398 35.33 -26.30 29.76
N PRO A 399 36.58 -26.16 29.29
CA PRO A 399 37.26 -24.90 29.39
C PRO A 399 36.49 -23.85 28.58
N SER A 400 36.33 -22.66 29.18
CA SER A 400 35.92 -21.45 28.47
C SER A 400 36.65 -21.36 27.12
N PRO A 401 35.96 -21.04 26.00
CA PRO A 401 36.56 -21.01 24.66
C PRO A 401 37.72 -20.02 24.51
N TRP A 402 37.93 -19.18 25.52
CA TRP A 402 38.98 -18.16 25.59
C TRP A 402 40.35 -18.66 26.06
N ASN A 403 40.51 -19.94 26.44
CA ASN A 403 41.74 -20.44 27.09
C ASN A 403 42.53 -21.53 26.33
N VAL A 404 42.25 -21.78 25.04
CA VAL A 404 43.10 -22.67 24.23
C VAL A 404 44.14 -21.83 23.47
N PRO A 405 45.46 -22.00 23.71
CA PRO A 405 46.47 -21.24 22.97
C PRO A 405 46.48 -21.65 21.49
N LEU A 406 46.22 -20.71 20.60
CA LEU A 406 46.44 -20.87 19.15
C LEU A 406 47.94 -20.72 18.86
N PHE A 407 48.57 -21.79 18.40
CA PHE A 407 49.95 -21.77 17.93
C PHE A 407 49.97 -21.42 16.44
N LEU A 408 50.49 -20.23 16.09
CA LEU A 408 50.64 -19.79 14.70
C LEU A 408 52.13 -19.78 14.31
N ASP A 409 52.40 -20.16 13.06
CA ASP A 409 53.70 -19.98 12.42
C ASP A 409 54.01 -18.47 12.21
N PRO A 410 55.28 -18.07 12.03
CA PRO A 410 55.65 -16.66 11.92
C PRO A 410 54.92 -15.98 10.75
N LEU A 411 54.12 -14.96 11.08
CA LEU A 411 53.38 -14.18 10.09
C LEU A 411 54.31 -13.36 9.18
N PRO A 412 53.88 -13.06 7.93
CA PRO A 412 54.66 -12.25 6.98
C PRO A 412 55.02 -10.87 7.54
N ARG A 413 56.14 -10.32 7.06
CA ARG A 413 56.82 -9.13 7.61
C ARG A 413 56.02 -7.82 7.57
N ASP A 414 54.90 -7.78 6.87
CA ASP A 414 53.97 -6.66 6.91
C ASP A 414 52.71 -7.09 7.67
N PRO A 415 52.45 -6.54 8.87
CA PRO A 415 51.25 -6.88 9.62
C PRO A 415 50.01 -6.46 8.82
N PRO A 416 48.95 -7.29 8.74
CA PRO A 416 47.67 -6.80 8.29
C PRO A 416 47.29 -5.63 9.20
N ILE A 417 46.91 -4.50 8.60
CA ILE A 417 46.57 -3.24 9.27
C ILE A 417 45.80 -3.56 10.56
N LEU A 418 46.42 -3.32 11.71
CA LEU A 418 45.81 -3.59 13.00
C LEU A 418 44.64 -2.59 13.14
N CYS A 419 43.41 -3.05 12.90
CA CYS A 419 42.22 -2.26 13.23
C CYS A 419 42.16 -2.14 14.76
N MET A 420 42.75 -1.07 15.28
CA MET A 420 42.58 -0.67 16.68
C MET A 420 41.19 -0.05 16.81
N PRO A 421 40.28 -0.63 17.62
CA PRO A 421 39.01 0.02 17.91
C PRO A 421 39.32 1.33 18.65
N HIS A 422 38.92 2.45 18.06
CA HIS A 422 38.97 3.75 18.70
C HIS A 422 37.57 4.10 19.20
N LEU A 423 37.49 4.75 20.36
CA LEU A 423 36.24 5.28 20.87
C LEU A 423 35.61 6.23 19.83
N PRO A 424 34.28 6.19 19.66
CA PRO A 424 33.62 7.13 18.78
C PRO A 424 33.87 8.57 19.26
N PRO A 425 34.12 9.53 18.35
CA PRO A 425 34.31 10.93 18.71
C PRO A 425 33.17 11.46 19.59
N ALA A 426 33.51 12.32 20.57
CA ALA A 426 32.53 12.88 21.50
C ALA A 426 31.38 13.65 20.81
N ASN A 427 31.62 14.20 19.62
CA ASN A 427 30.64 14.92 18.79
C ASN A 427 29.87 14.02 17.79
N MET A 428 30.06 12.70 17.82
CA MET A 428 29.36 11.77 16.92
C MET A 428 27.88 11.66 17.30
N SER A 429 26.99 11.75 16.31
CA SER A 429 25.55 11.62 16.54
C SER A 429 25.16 10.20 17.00
N PRO A 430 24.07 10.03 17.76
CA PRO A 430 23.56 8.71 18.16
C PRO A 430 23.33 7.76 16.97
N GLU A 431 22.86 8.29 15.84
CA GLU A 431 22.61 7.52 14.62
C GLU A 431 23.93 7.01 14.00
N ALA A 432 24.97 7.85 14.00
CA ALA A 432 26.29 7.46 13.52
C ALA A 432 26.95 6.42 14.45
N LYS A 433 26.73 6.53 15.77
CA LYS A 433 27.17 5.52 16.75
C LYS A 433 26.44 4.19 16.56
N LEU A 434 25.12 4.23 16.36
CA LEU A 434 24.31 3.04 16.06
C LEU A 434 24.75 2.37 14.75
N LEU A 435 25.03 3.16 13.71
CA LEU A 435 25.56 2.65 12.44
C LEU A 435 26.94 2.03 12.62
N CYS A 436 27.81 2.65 13.43
CA CYS A 436 29.10 2.06 13.78
C CYS A 436 28.89 0.69 14.43
N LEU A 437 28.09 0.60 15.49
CA LEU A 437 27.78 -0.65 16.18
C LEU A 437 27.22 -1.71 15.21
N ALA A 438 26.23 -1.35 14.40
CA ALA A 438 25.62 -2.21 13.39
C ALA A 438 26.64 -2.84 12.42
N ARG A 439 27.71 -2.11 12.05
CA ARG A 439 28.74 -2.59 11.13
C ARG A 439 29.69 -3.60 11.77
N TRP A 440 29.84 -3.58 13.09
CA TRP A 440 30.70 -4.47 13.85
C TRP A 440 29.96 -5.60 14.54
N THR A 441 28.62 -5.62 14.51
CA THR A 441 27.81 -6.63 15.19
C THR A 441 27.28 -7.67 14.19
N LEU A 442 27.26 -8.93 14.64
CA LEU A 442 26.52 -10.04 14.05
C LEU A 442 25.58 -10.63 15.09
N PHE A 443 24.54 -11.33 14.62
CA PHE A 443 23.66 -12.10 15.50
C PHE A 443 23.89 -13.58 15.29
N ASP A 444 23.94 -14.33 16.39
CA ASP A 444 23.93 -15.79 16.34
C ASP A 444 22.67 -16.29 15.62
N PRO A 445 22.79 -17.19 14.62
CA PRO A 445 21.63 -17.61 13.84
C PRO A 445 20.63 -18.47 14.61
N ILE A 446 21.00 -18.99 15.80
CA ILE A 446 20.16 -19.89 16.60
C ILE A 446 19.50 -19.12 17.74
N HIS A 447 20.27 -18.33 18.48
CA HIS A 447 19.82 -17.65 19.70
C HIS A 447 19.63 -16.14 19.50
N GLY A 448 20.03 -15.61 18.33
CA GLY A 448 19.98 -14.18 18.02
C GLY A 448 20.98 -13.31 18.78
N ALA A 449 21.76 -13.86 19.72
CA ALA A 449 22.63 -13.09 20.60
C ALA A 449 23.67 -12.28 19.79
N PRO A 450 23.89 -10.99 20.11
CA PRO A 450 24.87 -10.16 19.42
C PRO A 450 26.30 -10.59 19.75
N TYR A 451 27.19 -10.55 18.76
CA TYR A 451 28.63 -10.67 18.95
C TYR A 451 29.39 -9.76 17.97
N LEU A 452 30.60 -9.35 18.35
CA LEU A 452 31.44 -8.48 17.53
C LEU A 452 32.26 -9.27 16.51
N ILE A 453 32.40 -8.73 15.30
CA ILE A 453 33.26 -9.28 14.24
C ILE A 453 34.59 -8.53 14.13
N SER A 454 35.58 -9.16 13.49
CA SER A 454 36.94 -8.61 13.36
C SER A 454 37.10 -7.59 12.23
N LEU A 455 36.16 -7.54 11.27
CA LEU A 455 36.17 -6.61 10.14
C LEU A 455 34.81 -5.95 10.01
N PRO A 456 34.74 -4.60 9.87
CA PRO A 456 33.48 -3.91 9.76
C PRO A 456 32.81 -4.19 8.40
N ARG A 457 31.48 -4.25 8.41
CA ARG A 457 30.66 -4.27 7.19
C ARG A 457 30.70 -2.93 6.46
N ASP A 458 30.16 -2.90 5.25
CA ASP A 458 30.05 -1.70 4.43
C ASP A 458 29.27 -0.58 5.14
N LYS A 459 29.52 0.66 4.72
CA LYS A 459 28.93 1.85 5.37
C LYS A 459 27.43 1.99 5.16
N ASP A 460 26.89 1.37 4.11
CA ASP A 460 25.47 1.31 3.76
C ASP A 460 24.76 0.08 4.35
N PHE A 461 25.48 -0.75 5.12
CA PHE A 461 24.88 -1.92 5.78
C PHE A 461 23.78 -1.50 6.77
N GLN A 462 22.59 -2.09 6.61
CA GLN A 462 21.50 -1.94 7.56
C GLN A 462 21.35 -3.22 8.38
N MET A 463 21.58 -3.09 9.69
CA MET A 463 21.32 -4.17 10.63
C MET A 463 19.81 -4.44 10.71
N ASN A 464 19.46 -5.72 10.93
CA ASN A 464 18.11 -6.19 11.17
C ASN A 464 17.98 -6.58 12.66
N TRP A 465 17.81 -5.59 13.54
CA TRP A 465 17.67 -5.78 14.99
C TRP A 465 16.41 -6.58 15.33
N ALA A 466 15.30 -6.33 14.65
CA ALA A 466 14.06 -7.07 14.83
C ALA A 466 14.22 -8.57 14.55
N GLY A 467 15.12 -8.94 13.62
CA GLY A 467 15.48 -10.33 13.35
C GLY A 467 16.02 -11.07 14.57
N ALA A 468 16.90 -10.43 15.36
CA ALA A 468 17.46 -11.02 16.58
C ALA A 468 16.37 -11.26 17.63
N LYS A 469 15.43 -10.32 17.77
CA LYS A 469 14.32 -10.47 18.70
C LYS A 469 13.39 -11.63 18.33
N TYR A 470 13.14 -11.87 17.04
CA TYR A 470 12.38 -13.03 16.59
C TYR A 470 13.10 -14.37 16.86
N LEU A 471 14.41 -14.35 17.07
CA LEU A 471 15.21 -15.51 17.52
C LEU A 471 15.23 -15.67 19.05
N GLY A 472 14.54 -14.80 19.79
CA GLY A 472 14.34 -14.94 21.25
C GLY A 472 15.19 -14.02 22.12
N VAL A 473 15.93 -13.08 21.54
CA VAL A 473 16.73 -12.12 22.32
C VAL A 473 15.84 -11.10 23.03
N SER A 474 16.13 -10.85 24.31
CA SER A 474 15.43 -9.82 25.09
C SER A 474 15.93 -8.41 24.77
N ASP A 475 15.08 -7.41 24.98
CA ASP A 475 15.47 -6.00 24.85
C ASP A 475 16.68 -5.66 25.74
N GLN A 476 16.82 -6.31 26.90
CA GLN A 476 17.95 -6.12 27.82
C GLN A 476 19.28 -6.54 27.18
N ILE A 477 19.34 -7.71 26.55
CA ILE A 477 20.56 -8.22 25.91
C ILE A 477 20.98 -7.35 24.70
N LEU A 478 20.03 -6.69 24.03
CA LEU A 478 20.34 -5.79 22.91
C LEU A 478 20.82 -4.41 23.37
N VAL A 479 20.50 -4.03 24.60
CA VAL A 479 20.82 -2.72 25.19
C VAL A 479 22.12 -2.75 25.98
N GLU A 480 22.41 -3.87 26.66
CA GLU A 480 23.70 -4.14 27.32
C GLU A 480 24.83 -4.38 26.31
#